data_AF-A0A8C1MX64-F1
#
_entry.id   AF-A0A8C1MX64-F1
#
_cell.length_a   1.000
_cell.length_b   1.000
_cell.length_c   1.000
_cell.angle_alpha   90.00
_cell.angle_beta   90.00
_cell.angle_gamma   90.00
#
_symmetry.space_group_name_H-M   'P 1'
#
loop_
_entity.id
_entity.type
_entity.pdbx_description
1 polymer ?
#
loop_
_entity_poly.entity_id
_entity_poly.type
_entity_poly.pdbx_seq_one_letter_code
_entity_poly.pdbx_strand_id
1 'polypeptide(L)'
;MTTAARPTFEPARGGRGKGEGDLSALSKQYSSRDLPGHTKIKYRQPTQDAPEEVRARDFRRELEERERVAVKSRDRGEWMNRVERNASLMTPCALNSIRNSWRNMLNNCLVIELYFSSLFKIFFLFSK
;
A
#
# COMPACT_ATOMS: atom_id res chain seq x y z
N MET A 1 -51.31 -28.93 -5.94
CA MET A 1 -50.41 -27.87 -5.45
C MET A 1 -50.95 -26.53 -5.94
N THR A 2 -51.31 -25.62 -5.05
CA THR A 2 -51.83 -24.28 -5.41
C THR A 2 -50.72 -23.25 -5.41
N THR A 3 -50.58 -22.47 -6.48
CA THR A 3 -49.51 -21.49 -6.68
C THR A 3 -49.86 -20.14 -6.04
N ALA A 4 -49.47 -19.94 -4.78
CA ALA A 4 -49.59 -18.66 -4.09
C ALA A 4 -48.55 -17.63 -4.56
N ALA A 5 -47.41 -18.07 -5.10
CA ALA A 5 -46.39 -17.19 -5.65
C ALA A 5 -46.88 -16.57 -6.97
N ARG A 6 -47.05 -15.24 -6.98
CA ARG A 6 -47.36 -14.45 -8.18
C ARG A 6 -46.23 -13.43 -8.40
N PRO A 7 -45.77 -13.21 -9.64
CA PRO A 7 -44.83 -12.13 -9.93
C PRO A 7 -45.51 -10.77 -9.80
N THR A 8 -44.75 -9.77 -9.35
CA THR A 8 -45.19 -8.37 -9.32
C THR A 8 -44.85 -7.72 -10.66
N PHE A 9 -45.87 -7.35 -11.45
CA PHE A 9 -45.66 -6.71 -12.75
C PHE A 9 -45.61 -5.18 -12.66
N GLU A 10 -46.26 -4.59 -11.65
CA GLU A 10 -46.27 -3.15 -11.39
C GLU A 10 -45.70 -2.85 -9.99
N PRO A 11 -44.68 -1.98 -9.86
CA PRO A 11 -44.13 -1.63 -8.55
C PRO A 11 -45.08 -0.72 -7.76
N ALA A 12 -44.98 -0.74 -6.43
CA ALA A 12 -45.72 0.18 -5.57
C ALA A 12 -45.29 1.64 -5.84
N ARG A 13 -46.27 2.53 -6.01
CA ARG A 13 -46.04 3.96 -6.24
C ARG A 13 -45.97 4.71 -4.90
N GLY A 14 -44.94 5.54 -4.71
CA GLY A 14 -44.85 6.46 -3.57
C GLY A 14 -45.91 7.58 -3.63
N GLY A 15 -46.14 8.25 -2.51
CA GLY A 15 -47.10 9.36 -2.36
C GLY A 15 -48.24 9.10 -1.38
N ARG A 16 -48.30 7.93 -0.75
CA ARG A 16 -49.39 7.52 0.17
C ARG A 16 -48.87 7.09 1.55
N GLY A 17 -47.55 7.08 1.76
CA GLY A 17 -46.89 6.66 2.98
C GLY A 17 -46.63 7.79 3.98
N LYS A 18 -46.00 7.43 5.11
CA LYS A 18 -45.58 8.36 6.16
C LYS A 18 -44.68 9.45 5.57
N GLY A 19 -45.14 10.71 5.64
CA GLY A 19 -44.37 11.88 5.22
C GLY A 19 -44.46 12.27 3.74
N GLU A 20 -45.32 11.61 2.96
CA GLU A 20 -45.45 11.86 1.52
C GLU A 20 -46.68 12.70 1.11
N GLY A 21 -47.62 12.94 2.04
CA GLY A 21 -48.86 13.70 1.82
C GLY A 21 -49.13 14.70 2.95
N ASP A 22 -50.39 14.84 3.36
CA ASP A 22 -50.79 15.80 4.39
C ASP A 22 -50.06 15.57 5.72
N LEU A 23 -49.14 16.49 6.04
CA LEU A 23 -48.45 16.62 7.32
C LEU A 23 -49.44 16.89 8.50
N SER A 24 -50.76 16.76 8.32
CA SER A 24 -51.76 16.92 9.39
C SER A 24 -52.10 15.61 10.09
N ALA A 25 -51.85 14.45 9.46
CA ALA A 25 -51.93 13.13 10.09
C ALA A 25 -50.58 12.73 10.72
N LEU A 26 -49.96 13.65 11.47
CA LEU A 26 -48.64 13.46 12.09
C LEU A 26 -48.69 12.31 13.11
N SER A 27 -48.23 11.13 12.68
CA SER A 27 -47.95 10.02 13.56
C SER A 27 -46.83 10.39 14.53
N LYS A 28 -47.02 10.08 15.82
CA LYS A 28 -45.99 10.25 16.87
C LYS A 28 -44.93 9.14 16.83
N GLN A 29 -45.01 8.22 15.87
CA GLN A 29 -44.05 7.13 15.71
C GLN A 29 -42.78 7.62 15.01
N TYR A 30 -41.64 7.49 15.69
CA TYR A 30 -40.32 7.77 15.14
C TYR A 30 -39.42 6.54 15.30
N SER A 31 -38.55 6.30 14.33
CA SER A 31 -37.52 5.26 14.42
C SER A 31 -36.31 5.79 15.19
N SER A 32 -35.47 4.91 15.73
CA SER A 32 -34.16 5.28 16.26
C SER A 32 -33.26 5.96 15.22
N ARG A 33 -33.49 5.69 13.93
CA ARG A 33 -32.77 6.32 12.80
C ARG A 33 -33.22 7.76 12.52
N ASP A 34 -34.44 8.12 12.92
CA ASP A 34 -34.99 9.47 12.71
C ASP A 34 -34.55 10.46 13.80
N LEU A 35 -33.81 9.98 14.81
CA LEU A 35 -33.25 10.84 15.84
C LEU A 35 -32.22 11.79 15.23
N PRO A 36 -32.05 13.01 15.79
CA PRO A 36 -31.12 13.99 15.24
C PRO A 36 -29.69 13.45 15.11
N GLY A 37 -29.25 13.28 13.86
CA GLY A 37 -27.90 12.88 13.49
C GLY A 37 -27.39 13.79 12.37
N HIS A 38 -26.14 14.26 12.46
CA HIS A 38 -25.54 15.17 11.48
C HIS A 38 -26.35 16.44 11.21
N THR A 39 -26.73 17.15 12.28
CA THR A 39 -27.51 18.40 12.22
C THR A 39 -26.76 19.60 11.61
N LYS A 40 -25.48 19.44 11.28
CA LYS A 40 -24.62 20.49 10.71
C LYS A 40 -24.06 20.03 9.38
N ILE A 41 -24.38 20.76 8.32
CA ILE A 41 -23.81 20.56 6.98
C ILE A 41 -22.41 21.17 6.94
N LYS A 42 -21.43 20.41 6.44
CA LYS A 42 -20.07 20.90 6.22
C LYS A 42 -19.96 21.56 4.85
N TYR A 43 -19.41 22.76 4.81
CA TYR A 43 -19.09 23.45 3.56
C TYR A 43 -17.64 23.20 3.16
N ARG A 44 -17.38 23.14 1.85
CA ARG A 44 -16.03 23.07 1.31
C ARG A 44 -15.29 24.35 1.66
N GLN A 45 -14.15 24.21 2.33
CA GLN A 45 -13.28 25.34 2.65
C GLN A 45 -12.45 25.74 1.41
N PRO A 46 -11.91 26.96 1.36
CA PRO A 46 -10.85 27.28 0.40
C PRO A 46 -9.71 26.26 0.54
N THR A 47 -9.08 25.85 -0.55
CA THR A 47 -8.16 24.69 -0.65
C THR A 47 -8.83 23.31 -0.73
N GLN A 48 -10.14 23.17 -0.49
CA GLN A 48 -10.88 21.90 -0.60
C GLN A 48 -11.79 21.83 -1.85
N ASP A 49 -11.40 22.53 -2.91
CA ASP A 49 -12.21 22.76 -4.11
C ASP A 49 -13.48 23.54 -3.80
N ALA A 50 -13.31 24.72 -3.19
CA ALA A 50 -14.38 25.70 -3.08
C ALA A 50 -14.88 26.07 -4.48
N PRO A 51 -16.19 26.35 -4.66
CA PRO A 51 -16.77 26.60 -5.99
C PRO A 51 -16.15 27.81 -6.70
N GLU A 52 -15.61 28.77 -5.94
CA GLU A 52 -14.90 29.95 -6.45
C GLU A 52 -13.58 29.56 -7.13
N GLU A 53 -12.78 28.71 -6.49
CA GLU A 53 -11.51 28.20 -7.04
C GLU A 53 -11.76 27.30 -8.25
N VAL A 54 -12.77 26.44 -8.19
CA VAL A 54 -13.18 25.55 -9.29
C VAL A 54 -13.53 26.35 -10.54
N ARG A 55 -14.24 27.49 -10.40
CA ARG A 55 -14.63 28.33 -11.54
C ARG A 55 -13.45 29.01 -12.24
N ALA A 56 -12.38 29.31 -11.51
CA ALA A 56 -11.21 30.00 -12.03
C ALA A 56 -10.14 29.07 -12.64
N ARG A 57 -10.31 27.74 -12.54
CA ARG A 57 -9.29 26.75 -12.96
C ARG A 57 -9.47 26.30 -14.42
N ASP A 58 -8.34 26.23 -15.12
CA ASP A 58 -8.26 25.64 -16.46
C ASP A 58 -8.02 24.11 -16.39
N PHE A 59 -9.10 23.32 -16.32
CA PHE A 59 -8.99 21.87 -16.12
C PHE A 59 -8.25 21.12 -17.24
N ARG A 60 -8.35 21.58 -18.50
CA ARG A 60 -7.67 20.90 -19.63
C ARG A 60 -6.16 20.91 -19.47
N ARG A 61 -5.58 22.08 -19.20
CA ARG A 61 -4.13 22.24 -19.05
C ARG A 61 -3.61 21.47 -17.84
N GLU A 62 -4.32 21.52 -16.70
CA GLU A 62 -3.93 20.79 -15.50
C GLU A 62 -4.00 19.28 -15.68
N LEU A 63 -5.03 18.79 -16.38
CA LEU A 63 -5.19 17.37 -16.68
C LEU A 63 -4.06 16.88 -17.59
N GLU A 64 -3.77 17.57 -18.69
CA GLU A 64 -2.68 17.23 -19.60
C GLU A 64 -1.32 17.16 -18.88
N GLU A 65 -1.06 18.09 -17.95
CA GLU A 65 0.18 18.08 -17.18
C GLU A 65 0.25 16.89 -16.21
N ARG A 66 -0.84 16.60 -15.50
CA ARG A 66 -0.90 15.43 -14.60
C ARG A 66 -0.76 14.12 -15.36
N GLU A 67 -1.33 14.03 -16.56
CA GLU A 67 -1.16 12.86 -17.44
C GLU A 67 0.30 12.70 -17.89
N ARG A 68 0.97 13.78 -18.32
CA ARG A 68 2.40 13.75 -18.65
C ARG A 68 3.26 13.25 -17.49
N VAL A 69 3.00 13.75 -16.28
CA VAL A 69 3.72 13.33 -15.06
C VAL A 69 3.40 11.87 -14.72
N ALA A 70 2.14 11.43 -14.85
CA ALA A 70 1.72 10.07 -14.57
C ALA A 70 2.35 9.05 -15.54
N VAL A 71 2.47 9.38 -16.84
CA VAL A 71 3.18 8.54 -17.81
C VAL A 71 4.65 8.42 -17.42
N LYS A 72 5.32 9.55 -17.15
CA LYS A 72 6.73 9.55 -16.74
C LYS A 72 6.98 8.78 -15.44
N SER A 73 6.06 8.85 -14.48
CA SER A 73 6.18 8.11 -13.22
C SER A 73 5.91 6.62 -13.40
N ARG A 74 5.00 6.23 -14.29
CA ARG A 74 4.80 4.83 -14.69
C ARG A 74 6.02 4.25 -15.38
N ASP A 75 6.65 4.98 -16.30
CA ASP A 75 7.89 4.51 -16.96
C ASP A 75 9.02 4.32 -15.96
N ARG A 76 9.17 5.25 -15.01
CA ARG A 76 10.15 5.11 -13.92
C ARG A 76 9.80 3.94 -12.99
N GLY A 77 8.51 3.77 -12.66
CA GLY A 77 8.03 2.67 -11.84
C GLY A 77 8.23 1.32 -12.52
N GLU A 78 8.00 1.22 -13.83
CA GLU A 78 8.29 0.03 -14.63
C GLU A 78 9.80 -0.26 -14.67
N TRP A 79 10.63 0.77 -14.84
CA TRP A 79 12.08 0.63 -14.79
C TRP A 79 12.58 0.16 -13.43
N MET A 80 12.07 0.74 -12.33
CA MET A 80 12.42 0.29 -10.97
C MET A 80 11.96 -1.16 -10.72
N ASN A 81 10.75 -1.53 -11.14
CA ASN A 81 10.26 -2.92 -11.06
C ASN A 81 11.09 -3.88 -11.93
N ARG A 82 11.60 -3.43 -13.08
CA ARG A 82 12.50 -4.21 -13.93
C ARG A 82 13.87 -4.40 -13.28
N VAL A 83 14.44 -3.36 -12.69
CA VAL A 83 15.69 -3.43 -11.93
C VAL A 83 15.54 -4.36 -10.72
N GLU A 84 14.44 -4.28 -9.99
CA GLU A 84 14.16 -5.15 -8.84
C GLU A 84 14.02 -6.62 -9.25
N ARG A 85 13.30 -6.91 -10.35
CA ARG A 85 13.26 -8.25 -10.93
C ARG A 85 14.64 -8.75 -11.35
N ASN A 86 15.44 -7.93 -12.04
CA ASN A 86 16.78 -8.30 -12.47
C ASN A 86 17.76 -8.47 -11.30
N ALA A 87 17.62 -7.67 -10.24
CA ALA A 87 18.40 -7.81 -9.01
C ALA A 87 18.03 -9.10 -8.26
N SER A 88 16.74 -9.47 -8.23
CA SER A 88 16.29 -10.77 -7.71
C SER A 88 16.80 -11.96 -8.53
N LEU A 89 17.13 -11.75 -9.81
CA LEU A 89 17.75 -12.76 -10.68
C LEU A 89 19.28 -12.86 -10.49
N MET A 90 19.93 -11.91 -9.78
CA MET A 90 21.32 -12.07 -9.35
C MET A 90 21.38 -13.02 -8.17
N THR A 91 21.68 -14.29 -8.44
CA THR A 91 21.77 -15.33 -7.41
C THR A 91 23.04 -15.16 -6.54
N PRO A 92 22.96 -15.31 -5.20
CA PRO A 92 24.11 -15.19 -4.29
C PRO A 92 25.10 -16.36 -4.36
N CYS A 93 24.87 -17.37 -5.20
CA CYS A 93 25.70 -18.56 -5.32
C CYS A 93 27.13 -18.24 -5.83
N ALA A 94 27.27 -17.28 -6.75
CA ALA A 94 28.59 -16.90 -7.28
C ALA A 94 29.45 -16.12 -6.26
N LEU A 95 28.83 -15.22 -5.49
CA LEU A 95 29.50 -14.42 -4.46
C LEU A 95 29.89 -15.24 -3.22
N ASN A 96 29.08 -16.24 -2.85
CA ASN A 96 29.36 -17.10 -1.70
C ASN A 96 30.46 -18.13 -1.97
N SER A 97 30.59 -18.65 -3.20
CA SER A 97 31.68 -19.57 -3.57
C SER A 97 33.05 -18.90 -3.48
N ILE A 98 33.16 -17.67 -4.00
CA ILE A 98 34.41 -16.90 -3.93
C ILE A 98 34.71 -16.56 -2.46
N ARG A 99 33.74 -16.01 -1.72
CA ARG A 99 33.94 -15.65 -0.30
C ARG A 99 34.39 -16.82 0.58
N ASN A 100 33.85 -18.02 0.35
CA ASN A 100 34.23 -19.22 1.09
C ASN A 100 35.62 -19.76 0.69
N SER A 101 36.00 -19.62 -0.58
CA SER A 101 37.36 -19.95 -1.05
C SER A 101 38.43 -19.06 -0.40
N TRP A 102 38.18 -17.75 -0.31
CA TRP A 102 39.11 -16.81 0.33
C TRP A 102 39.21 -17.01 1.84
N ARG A 103 38.10 -17.33 2.53
CA ARG A 103 38.12 -17.73 3.95
C ARG A 103 38.96 -18.98 4.19
N ASN A 104 38.85 -19.99 3.32
CA ASN A 104 39.63 -21.22 3.46
C ASN A 104 41.12 -21.02 3.17
N MET A 105 41.50 -20.09 2.29
CA MET A 105 42.91 -19.73 2.10
C MET A 105 43.48 -18.97 3.30
N LEU A 106 42.73 -18.04 3.89
CA LEU A 106 43.18 -17.26 5.06
C LEU A 106 43.32 -18.11 6.33
N ASN A 107 42.40 -19.06 6.56
CA ASN A 107 42.45 -19.95 7.72
C ASN A 107 43.61 -20.97 7.64
N ASN A 108 43.97 -21.46 6.44
CA ASN A 108 45.15 -22.33 6.28
C ASN A 108 46.47 -21.60 6.53
N CYS A 109 46.54 -20.30 6.24
CA CYS A 109 47.73 -19.49 6.49
C CYS A 109 47.98 -19.27 7.99
N LEU A 110 46.93 -19.05 8.79
CA LEU A 110 47.01 -18.81 10.24
C LEU A 110 47.36 -20.07 11.06
N VAL A 111 46.99 -21.27 10.59
CA VAL A 111 47.31 -22.53 11.28
C VAL A 111 48.81 -22.87 11.17
N ILE A 112 49.47 -22.49 10.08
CA ILE A 112 50.91 -22.71 9.88
C ILE A 112 51.75 -21.80 10.81
N GLU A 113 51.34 -20.54 11.02
CA GLU A 113 52.02 -19.59 11.92
C GLU A 113 51.93 -20.00 13.40
N LEU A 114 50.80 -20.60 13.82
CA LEU A 114 50.61 -21.06 15.20
C LEU A 114 51.41 -22.33 15.52
N TYR A 115 51.62 -23.22 14.54
CA TYR A 115 52.46 -24.41 14.74
C TYR A 115 53.94 -24.07 14.88
N PHE A 116 54.45 -23.10 14.11
CA PHE A 116 55.85 -22.66 14.21
C PHE A 116 56.15 -21.95 15.54
N SER A 117 55.18 -21.19 16.06
CA SER A 117 55.32 -20.44 17.32
C SER A 117 55.29 -21.33 18.57
N SER A 118 54.58 -22.46 18.54
CA SER A 118 54.47 -23.37 19.69
C SER A 118 55.70 -24.29 19.85
N LEU A 119 56.34 -24.68 18.73
CA LEU A 119 57.58 -25.48 18.75
C LEU A 119 58.80 -24.67 19.24
N PHE A 120 58.84 -23.35 19.00
CA PHE A 120 59.94 -22.50 19.46
C PHE A 120 59.93 -22.23 20.98
N LYS A 121 58.76 -22.27 21.64
CA LYS A 121 58.62 -22.07 23.09
C LYS A 121 58.99 -23.30 23.93
N ILE A 122 58.85 -24.50 23.39
CA ILE A 122 59.23 -25.75 24.10
C ILE A 122 60.75 -25.95 24.07
N PHE A 123 61.43 -25.52 23.00
CA PHE A 123 62.89 -25.72 22.87
C PHE A 123 63.72 -24.79 23.77
N PHE A 124 63.20 -23.62 24.18
CA PHE A 124 63.95 -22.63 24.98
C PHE A 124 63.83 -22.80 26.50
N LEU A 125 63.01 -23.74 27.00
CA LEU A 125 62.79 -23.98 28.43
C LEU A 125 63.59 -25.17 29.00
N PHE A 126 64.51 -25.76 28.23
CA PHE A 126 65.33 -26.91 28.64
C PHE A 126 66.85 -26.66 28.60
N SER A 127 67.28 -25.40 28.51
CA SER A 127 68.70 -25.04 28.50
C SER A 127 68.98 -23.87 29.45
N LYS A 128 68.99 -24.15 30.76
CA LYS A 128 69.79 -23.42 31.74
C LYS A 128 70.25 -24.37 32.82
#